data_AF-A0A3C0J2M7-F1
#
_entry.id   AF-A0A3C0J2M7-F1
#
_cell.length_a   1.000
_cell.length_b   1.000
_cell.length_c   1.000
_cell.angle_alpha   90.00
_cell.angle_beta   90.00
_cell.angle_gamma   90.00
#
_symmetry.space_group_name_H-M   'P 1'
#
loop_
_entity.id
_entity.type
_entity.pdbx_description
1 polymer ?
#
loop_
_entity_poly.entity_id
_entity_poly.type
_entity_poly.pdbx_seq_one_letter_code
_entity_poly.pdbx_strand_id
1 'polypeptide(L)'
;AREYGVKVIALTSVAYSSALKGEHPSGKRLFEVADVVLDNCGTVGDAVLDIEGVDAKVGPTSGIAAAAIMWTLEMEIIERLTRRGMKPSVWLSNHMPGAGEFNRRAQEECDRRGY
;
A
#
# COMPACT_ATOMS: atom_id res chain seq x y z
N ALA A 1 -14.11 3.56 -9.77
CA ALA A 1 -14.24 2.98 -8.41
C ALA A 1 -15.46 3.54 -7.68
N ARG A 2 -15.51 4.84 -7.37
CA ARG A 2 -16.64 5.45 -6.64
C ARG A 2 -17.99 5.36 -7.36
N GLU A 3 -18.02 5.60 -8.66
CA GLU A 3 -19.24 5.41 -9.47
C GLU A 3 -19.75 3.96 -9.46
N TYR A 4 -18.86 3.00 -9.20
CA TYR A 4 -19.17 1.59 -9.05
C TYR A 4 -19.43 1.19 -7.58
N GLY A 5 -19.52 2.15 -6.65
CA GLY A 5 -19.76 1.87 -5.23
C GLY A 5 -18.59 1.21 -4.49
N VAL A 6 -17.39 1.18 -5.08
CA VAL A 6 -16.20 0.57 -4.47
C VAL A 6 -15.56 1.56 -3.50
N LYS A 7 -15.25 1.09 -2.28
CA LYS A 7 -14.49 1.85 -1.28
C LYS A 7 -13.08 2.10 -1.80
N VAL A 8 -12.63 3.35 -1.77
CA VAL A 8 -11.32 3.78 -2.24
C VAL A 8 -10.42 4.12 -1.06
N ILE A 9 -9.31 3.42 -0.94
CA ILE A 9 -8.24 3.72 0.01
C ILE A 9 -7.03 4.20 -0.80
N ALA A 10 -6.49 5.37 -0.49
CA ALA A 10 -5.29 5.91 -1.13
C ALA A 10 -4.10 5.87 -0.17
N LEU A 11 -2.95 5.43 -0.65
CA LEU A 11 -1.66 5.57 0.02
C LEU A 11 -0.84 6.63 -0.72
N THR A 12 -0.50 7.73 -0.05
CA THR A 12 0.24 8.84 -0.67
C THR A 12 0.94 9.70 0.38
N SER A 13 1.80 10.64 -0.04
CA SER A 13 2.23 11.74 0.81
C SER A 13 1.24 12.88 0.68
N VAL A 14 0.48 13.17 1.74
CA VAL A 14 -0.47 14.30 1.72
C VAL A 14 0.30 15.62 1.58
N ALA A 15 1.44 15.75 2.27
CA ALA A 15 2.27 16.95 2.20
C ALA A 15 2.78 17.21 0.78
N TYR A 16 3.35 16.20 0.13
CA TYR A 16 3.90 16.36 -1.22
C TYR A 16 2.77 16.56 -2.25
N SER A 17 1.72 15.74 -2.20
CA SER A 17 0.59 15.89 -3.12
C SER A 17 -0.07 17.27 -2.98
N SER A 18 -0.17 17.80 -1.76
CA SER A 18 -0.73 19.13 -1.51
C SER A 18 0.08 20.28 -2.12
N ALA A 19 1.40 20.10 -2.27
CA ALA A 19 2.29 21.09 -2.88
C ALA A 19 2.19 21.13 -4.42
N LEU A 20 1.55 20.12 -5.03
CA LEU A 20 1.39 19.99 -6.47
C LEU A 20 0.02 20.48 -6.93
N LYS A 21 -0.04 20.98 -8.16
CA LYS A 21 -1.29 21.23 -8.87
C LYS A 21 -1.82 19.90 -9.42
N GLY A 22 -3.10 19.60 -9.22
CA GLY A 22 -3.74 18.44 -9.83
C GLY A 22 -3.74 18.55 -11.36
N GLU A 23 -3.13 17.59 -12.04
CA GLU A 23 -3.05 17.57 -13.51
C GLU A 23 -4.26 16.91 -14.18
N HIS A 24 -5.02 16.11 -13.43
CA HIS A 24 -6.26 15.52 -13.94
C HIS A 24 -7.28 16.62 -14.30
N PRO A 25 -8.12 16.46 -15.34
CA PRO A 25 -9.10 17.48 -15.73
C PRO A 25 -10.06 17.95 -14.63
N SER A 26 -10.26 17.14 -13.58
CA SER A 26 -11.04 17.54 -12.40
C SER A 26 -10.33 18.54 -11.48
N GLY A 27 -9.03 18.79 -11.68
CA GLY A 27 -8.15 19.57 -10.80
C GLY A 27 -7.84 18.89 -9.47
N LYS A 28 -8.42 17.72 -9.19
CA LYS A 28 -8.25 16.99 -7.94
C LYS A 28 -7.03 16.08 -7.96
N ARG A 29 -6.48 15.84 -6.77
CA ARG A 29 -5.41 14.89 -6.45
C ARG A 29 -6.00 13.62 -5.85
N LEU A 30 -5.19 12.55 -5.82
CA LEU A 30 -5.63 11.23 -5.37
C LEU A 30 -6.27 11.23 -3.98
N PHE A 31 -5.63 11.90 -3.01
CA PHE A 31 -6.13 11.94 -1.63
C PHE A 31 -7.47 12.69 -1.50
N GLU A 32 -7.78 13.60 -2.43
CA GLU A 32 -9.02 14.40 -2.42
C GLU A 32 -10.23 13.61 -2.94
N VAL A 33 -9.99 12.45 -3.57
CA VAL A 33 -11.05 11.61 -4.14
C VAL A 33 -11.21 10.27 -3.44
N ALA A 34 -10.28 9.89 -2.55
CA ALA A 34 -10.32 8.67 -1.76
C ALA A 34 -11.26 8.78 -0.55
N ASP A 35 -11.79 7.65 -0.09
CA ASP A 35 -12.61 7.59 1.12
C ASP A 35 -11.78 7.50 2.40
N VAL A 36 -10.59 6.89 2.32
CA VAL A 36 -9.60 6.79 3.40
C VAL A 36 -8.24 7.09 2.79
N VAL A 37 -7.45 7.88 3.51
CA VAL A 37 -6.08 8.22 3.13
C VAL A 37 -5.13 7.65 4.16
N LEU A 38 -4.21 6.81 3.68
CA LEU A 38 -3.03 6.38 4.41
C LEU A 38 -1.91 7.33 4.02
N ASP A 39 -1.59 8.26 4.91
CA ASP A 39 -0.49 9.20 4.69
C ASP A 39 0.84 8.50 4.99
N ASN A 40 1.73 8.46 3.99
CA ASN A 40 3.09 7.94 4.18
C ASN A 40 4.03 8.97 4.84
N CYS A 41 3.54 10.18 5.12
CA CYS A 41 4.27 11.25 5.79
C CYS A 41 5.56 11.67 5.04
N GLY A 42 5.64 11.39 3.73
CA GLY A 42 6.76 11.80 2.88
C GLY A 42 6.86 13.32 2.77
N THR A 43 8.08 13.81 2.54
CA THR A 43 8.35 15.23 2.31
C THR A 43 8.16 15.62 0.84
N VAL A 44 8.04 16.92 0.56
CA VAL A 44 8.06 17.45 -0.82
C VAL A 44 9.36 17.02 -1.50
N GLY A 45 9.22 16.45 -2.71
CA GLY A 45 10.35 15.93 -3.48
C GLY A 45 10.77 14.50 -3.11
N ASP A 46 10.22 13.93 -2.03
CA ASP A 46 10.51 12.57 -1.55
C ASP A 46 12.01 12.24 -1.50
N ALA A 47 12.78 13.13 -0.86
CA ALA A 47 14.19 12.92 -0.61
C ALA A 47 14.62 13.74 0.61
N VAL A 48 15.42 13.15 1.49
CA VAL A 48 15.70 13.72 2.83
C VAL A 48 17.17 13.99 3.12
N LEU A 49 18.09 13.50 2.29
CA LEU A 49 19.52 13.59 2.53
C LEU A 49 20.21 14.45 1.47
N ASP A 50 20.88 15.51 1.90
CA ASP A 50 21.81 16.28 1.08
C ASP A 50 23.20 15.63 1.13
N ILE A 51 23.83 15.44 -0.03
CA ILE A 51 25.19 14.88 -0.15
C ILE A 51 26.06 15.86 -0.94
N GLU A 52 27.21 16.22 -0.38
CA GLU A 52 28.17 17.10 -1.05
C GLU A 52 28.58 16.54 -2.43
N GLY A 53 28.52 17.38 -3.46
CA GLY A 53 28.82 16.98 -4.84
C GLY A 53 27.67 16.31 -5.59
N VAL A 54 26.48 16.22 -5.00
CA VAL A 54 25.26 15.72 -5.68
C VAL A 54 24.24 16.85 -5.81
N ASP A 55 23.76 17.10 -7.02
CA ASP A 55 22.86 18.24 -7.33
C ASP A 55 21.44 18.08 -6.78
N ALA A 56 21.09 16.90 -6.27
CA ALA A 56 19.76 16.58 -5.77
C ALA A 56 19.83 15.84 -4.43
N LYS A 57 18.81 16.03 -3.60
CA LYS A 57 18.61 15.22 -2.40
C LYS A 57 18.39 13.76 -2.77
N VAL A 58 18.84 12.87 -1.90
CA VAL A 58 18.63 11.42 -2.02
C VAL A 58 17.90 10.86 -0.81
N GLY A 59 17.60 9.56 -0.85
CA GLY A 59 16.91 8.87 0.24
C GLY A 59 15.40 9.11 0.22
N PRO A 60 14.67 8.58 -0.77
CA PRO A 60 13.22 8.59 -0.74
C PRO A 60 12.70 7.78 0.44
N THR A 61 11.83 8.38 1.24
CA THR A 61 11.24 7.73 2.42
C THR A 61 9.90 7.10 2.10
N SER A 62 9.22 7.57 1.05
CA SER A 62 7.87 7.12 0.70
C SER A 62 7.80 5.63 0.45
N GLY A 63 8.81 5.01 -0.17
CA GLY A 63 8.82 3.57 -0.47
C GLY A 63 8.90 2.70 0.78
N ILE A 64 9.76 3.06 1.73
CA ILE A 64 9.91 2.34 3.01
C ILE A 64 8.66 2.53 3.86
N ALA A 65 8.16 3.76 3.95
CA ALA A 65 6.94 4.07 4.69
C ALA A 65 5.73 3.35 4.09
N ALA A 66 5.58 3.36 2.75
CA ALA A 66 4.53 2.65 2.06
C ALA A 66 4.58 1.14 2.34
N ALA A 67 5.75 0.52 2.25
CA ALA A 67 5.91 -0.90 2.57
C ALA A 67 5.50 -1.21 4.02
N ALA A 68 5.95 -0.41 4.99
CA ALA A 68 5.59 -0.59 6.39
C ALA A 68 4.08 -0.43 6.63
N ILE A 69 3.46 0.57 6.02
CA ILE A 69 2.00 0.80 6.10
C ILE A 69 1.23 -0.38 5.50
N MET A 70 1.60 -0.83 4.30
CA MET A 70 0.91 -1.93 3.62
C MET A 70 1.01 -3.24 4.42
N TRP A 71 2.20 -3.59 4.90
CA TRP A 71 2.36 -4.76 5.75
C TRP A 71 1.55 -4.66 7.04
N THR A 72 1.54 -3.49 7.69
CA THR A 72 0.75 -3.27 8.92
C THR A 72 -0.74 -3.41 8.65
N LEU A 73 -1.22 -2.85 7.53
CA LEU A 73 -2.62 -2.95 7.11
C LEU A 73 -3.02 -4.42 6.86
N GLU A 74 -2.21 -5.16 6.11
CA GLU A 74 -2.46 -6.58 5.81
C GLU A 74 -2.50 -7.43 7.08
N MET A 75 -1.55 -7.24 8.00
CA MET A 75 -1.52 -7.94 9.29
C MET A 75 -2.77 -7.66 10.13
N GLU A 76 -3.20 -6.40 10.22
CA GLU A 76 -4.42 -6.01 10.94
C GLU A 76 -5.67 -6.61 10.30
N ILE A 77 -5.74 -6.64 8.96
CA ILE A 77 -6.84 -7.28 8.23
C ILE A 77 -6.89 -8.78 8.57
N ILE A 78 -5.77 -9.49 8.48
CA ILE A 78 -5.67 -10.92 8.80
C ILE A 78 -6.09 -11.19 10.25
N GLU A 79 -5.61 -10.39 11.20
CA GLU A 79 -5.96 -10.53 12.60
C GLU A 79 -7.46 -10.33 12.84
N ARG A 80 -8.05 -9.29 12.24
CA ARG A 80 -9.50 -9.05 12.36
C ARG A 80 -10.34 -10.14 11.70
N LEU A 81 -9.91 -10.67 10.55
CA LEU A 81 -10.61 -11.76 9.88
C LEU A 81 -10.56 -13.04 10.72
N THR A 82 -9.40 -13.38 11.29
CA THR A 82 -9.26 -14.55 12.16
C THR A 82 -10.06 -14.43 13.46
N ARG A 83 -10.12 -13.25 14.09
CA ARG A 83 -11.01 -13.00 15.24
C ARG A 83 -12.50 -13.18 14.90
N ARG A 84 -12.88 -13.03 13.63
CA ARG A 84 -14.25 -13.29 13.13
C ARG A 84 -14.48 -14.75 12.73
N GLY A 85 -13.55 -15.66 13.01
CA GLY A 85 -13.62 -17.07 12.65
C GLY A 85 -13.35 -17.35 11.18
N MET A 86 -12.85 -16.38 10.41
CA MET A 86 -12.48 -16.56 9.02
C MET A 86 -11.04 -17.03 8.90
N LYS A 87 -10.74 -17.82 7.87
CA LYS A 87 -9.39 -18.30 7.57
C LYS A 87 -8.89 -17.64 6.28
N PRO A 88 -8.15 -16.52 6.35
CA PRO A 88 -7.56 -15.90 5.16
C PRO A 88 -6.44 -16.78 4.58
N SER A 89 -6.27 -16.71 3.26
CA SER A 89 -5.12 -17.32 2.58
C SER A 89 -3.87 -16.49 2.84
N VAL A 90 -2.75 -17.17 3.07
CA VAL A 90 -1.42 -16.56 3.25
C VAL A 90 -0.39 -17.33 2.44
N TRP A 91 0.77 -16.73 2.22
CA TRP A 91 1.87 -17.34 1.49
C TRP A 91 3.05 -17.61 2.42
N LEU A 92 3.67 -18.78 2.27
CA LEU A 92 4.97 -19.07 2.85
C LEU A 92 6.07 -18.59 1.91
N SER A 93 7.22 -18.22 2.48
CA SER A 93 8.44 -18.00 1.70
C SER A 93 8.76 -19.26 0.90
N ASN A 94 9.03 -19.11 -0.40
CA ASN A 94 9.31 -20.24 -1.29
C ASN A 94 10.54 -21.06 -0.88
N HIS A 95 11.42 -20.50 -0.05
CA HIS A 95 12.59 -21.21 0.48
C HIS A 95 12.28 -22.06 1.73
N MET A 96 11.07 -21.99 2.29
CA MET A 96 10.69 -22.82 3.42
C MET A 96 10.38 -24.27 2.99
N PRO A 97 10.79 -25.27 3.77
CA PRO A 97 10.32 -26.64 3.58
C PRO A 97 8.78 -26.70 3.55
N GLY A 98 8.22 -27.35 2.54
CA GLY A 98 6.77 -27.49 2.37
C GLY A 98 6.06 -26.27 1.75
N ALA A 99 6.77 -25.18 1.43
CA ALA A 99 6.17 -23.98 0.83
C ALA A 99 5.44 -24.27 -0.48
N GLY A 100 6.00 -25.13 -1.35
CA GLY A 100 5.39 -25.43 -2.65
C GLY A 100 4.00 -26.06 -2.57
N GLU A 101 3.74 -26.95 -1.60
CA GLU A 101 2.40 -27.54 -1.39
C GLU A 101 1.47 -26.53 -0.69
N PHE A 102 1.97 -25.84 0.33
CA PHE A 102 1.21 -24.85 1.07
C PHE A 102 0.70 -23.72 0.16
N ASN A 103 1.60 -23.13 -0.61
CA ASN A 103 1.34 -22.01 -1.52
C ASN A 103 0.38 -22.43 -2.64
N ARG A 104 0.49 -23.65 -3.17
CA ARG A 104 -0.46 -24.16 -4.18
C ARG A 104 -1.90 -24.24 -3.63
N ARG A 105 -2.07 -24.77 -2.42
CA ARG A 105 -3.39 -24.79 -1.77
C ARG A 105 -3.94 -23.38 -1.51
N ALA A 106 -3.07 -22.44 -1.14
CA ALA A 106 -3.45 -21.04 -0.99
C ALA A 106 -3.92 -20.44 -2.32
N GLN A 107 -3.23 -20.72 -3.43
CA GLN A 107 -3.63 -20.30 -4.78
C GLN A 107 -5.01 -20.85 -5.15
N GLU A 108 -5.20 -22.18 -5.02
CA GLU A 108 -6.45 -22.85 -5.38
C GLU A 108 -7.65 -22.26 -4.64
N GLU A 109 -7.47 -21.91 -3.36
CA GLU A 109 -8.52 -21.27 -2.56
C GLU A 109 -8.81 -19.84 -3.02
N CYS A 110 -7.78 -19.06 -3.37
CA CYS A 110 -7.95 -17.72 -3.95
C CYS A 110 -8.67 -17.77 -5.30
N ASP A 111 -8.29 -18.70 -6.18
CA ASP A 111 -8.93 -18.86 -7.49
C ASP A 111 -10.42 -19.25 -7.36
N ARG A 112 -10.75 -20.05 -6.34
CA ARG A 112 -12.11 -20.49 -6.06
C ARG A 112 -13.00 -19.40 -5.48
N ARG A 113 -12.45 -18.55 -4.60
CA ARG A 113 -13.23 -17.55 -3.83
C ARG A 113 -13.14 -16.14 -4.40
N GLY A 114 -12.19 -15.88 -5.29
CA GLY A 114 -11.82 -14.53 -5.70
C GLY A 114 -10.98 -13.81 -4.65
N TYR A 115 -10.56 -12.58 -5.00
CA TYR A 115 -9.92 -11.62 -4.11
C TYR A 115 -10.96 -10.84 -3.30
#